data_AF-A0A9P5PZM5-F1
#
_entry.id   AF-A0A9P5PZM5-F1
#
_cell.length_a   1.000
_cell.length_b   1.000
_cell.length_c   1.000
_cell.angle_alpha   90.00
_cell.angle_beta   90.00
_cell.angle_gamma   90.00
#
_symmetry.space_group_name_H-M   'P 1'
#
loop_
_entity.id
_entity.type
_entity.pdbx_description
1 polymer ?
#
loop_
_entity_poly.entity_id
_entity_poly.type
_entity_poly.pdbx_seq_one_letter_code
_entity_poly.pdbx_strand_id
1 'polypeptide(L)'
;MITLVNGSDLERHARDLARNTPSDKDVENVRYLLRTLLPLELADLVIEYAEYWPCLHSESPFKIRLEAKTALGLKAAACYLLSLPVPDVPTRKGLQILQVRRIEINLRSHDQGWAPHPGPWSWFEATIIQDMGESKPKWFNSALNCPADLWLENGEGFHHLFAADNLRWHIASNEIANKTTQHHSVVWTRQETDGPRDEKSPKGREGFGHELVRALKPGDRVAIIALAEQLGWENHVESGSIDIYYSV
;
A
#
# COMPACT_ATOMS: atom_id res chain seq x y z
N MET A 1 -11.89 -0.73 -16.54
CA MET A 1 -13.22 -0.48 -15.96
C MET A 1 -13.35 -1.30 -14.70
N ILE A 2 -13.41 -0.63 -13.55
CA ILE A 2 -13.66 -1.24 -12.25
C ILE A 2 -15.17 -1.40 -12.01
N THR A 3 -15.57 -2.51 -11.40
CA THR A 3 -16.94 -2.73 -10.90
C THR A 3 -16.88 -3.02 -9.41
N LEU A 4 -17.62 -2.25 -8.60
CA LEU A 4 -17.85 -2.57 -7.20
C LEU A 4 -18.82 -3.76 -7.15
N VAL A 5 -18.42 -4.84 -6.49
CA VAL A 5 -19.26 -6.03 -6.31
C VAL A 5 -19.98 -5.89 -4.97
N ASN A 6 -21.31 -5.77 -5.00
CA ASN A 6 -22.12 -5.77 -3.79
C ASN A 6 -21.94 -7.12 -3.07
N GLY A 7 -21.15 -7.13 -2.00
CA GLY A 7 -21.17 -8.22 -1.04
C GLY A 7 -22.44 -8.12 -0.22
N SER A 8 -23.25 -9.17 -0.19
CA SER A 8 -24.32 -9.31 0.79
C SER A 8 -23.75 -9.11 2.19
N ASP A 9 -24.34 -8.17 2.95
CA ASP A 9 -24.05 -7.92 4.36
C ASP A 9 -24.06 -9.23 5.16
N LEU A 10 -22.91 -9.58 5.74
CA LEU A 10 -22.74 -10.30 7.01
C LEU A 10 -21.25 -10.62 7.19
N GLU A 11 -20.46 -9.61 7.58
CA GLU A 11 -19.39 -9.67 8.59
C GLU A 11 -18.98 -8.23 8.93
N ARG A 12 -19.95 -7.40 9.33
CA ARG A 12 -19.72 -6.07 9.96
C ARG A 12 -19.43 -6.20 11.46
N HIS A 13 -19.05 -7.37 11.95
CA HIS A 13 -18.85 -7.59 13.38
C HIS A 13 -17.50 -8.24 13.65
N ALA A 14 -16.70 -7.55 14.46
CA ALA A 14 -15.55 -8.04 15.18
C ALA A 14 -14.28 -8.34 14.36
N ARG A 15 -13.57 -7.27 13.98
CA ARG A 15 -12.10 -7.30 14.10
C ARG A 15 -11.47 -5.93 14.38
N ASP A 16 -12.15 -5.12 15.19
CA ASP A 16 -11.47 -4.34 16.26
C ASP A 16 -10.98 -5.32 17.34
N LEU A 17 -10.17 -6.33 16.98
CA LEU A 17 -9.10 -6.69 17.89
C LEU A 17 -8.26 -5.43 17.89
N ALA A 18 -8.48 -4.57 18.88
CA ALA A 18 -7.69 -3.38 19.12
C ALA A 18 -6.25 -3.78 18.84
N ARG A 19 -5.74 -3.37 17.68
CA ARG A 19 -4.36 -3.65 17.33
C ARG A 19 -3.62 -2.98 18.46
N ASN A 20 -2.93 -3.77 19.28
CA ASN A 20 -2.18 -3.28 20.44
C ASN A 20 -0.93 -2.53 19.94
N THR A 21 -1.09 -1.69 18.92
CA THR A 21 -0.09 -0.80 18.38
C THR A 21 -0.16 0.48 19.20
N PRO A 22 0.97 0.92 19.77
CA PRO A 22 0.97 2.10 20.62
C PRO A 22 0.59 3.36 19.84
N SER A 23 -0.03 4.34 20.49
CA SER A 23 -0.15 5.68 19.93
C SER A 23 1.18 6.44 20.07
N ASP A 24 1.32 7.57 19.37
CA ASP A 24 2.46 8.50 19.56
C ASP A 24 2.65 8.84 21.04
N LYS A 25 1.54 9.06 21.76
CA LYS A 25 1.53 9.39 23.18
C LYS A 25 2.05 8.24 24.03
N ASP A 26 1.69 7.01 23.69
CA ASP A 26 2.13 5.82 24.42
C ASP A 26 3.64 5.61 24.27
N VAL A 27 4.16 5.80 23.04
CA VAL A 27 5.61 5.71 22.80
C VAL A 27 6.37 6.82 23.52
N GLU A 28 5.88 8.07 23.49
CA GLU A 28 6.46 9.17 24.26
C GLU A 28 6.46 8.89 25.77
N ASN A 29 5.36 8.35 26.30
CA ASN A 29 5.24 8.01 27.72
C ASN A 29 6.21 6.89 28.10
N VAL A 30 6.31 5.83 27.30
CA VAL A 30 7.27 4.73 27.52
C VAL A 30 8.70 5.27 27.44
N ARG A 31 9.01 6.12 26.47
CA ARG A 31 10.32 6.79 26.35
C ARG A 31 10.64 7.62 27.58
N TYR A 32 9.68 8.41 28.06
CA TYR A 32 9.83 9.20 29.28
C TYR A 32 10.11 8.33 30.51
N LEU A 33 9.37 7.21 30.67
CA LEU A 33 9.57 6.27 31.77
C LEU A 33 10.93 5.57 31.69
N LEU A 34 11.32 5.09 30.51
CA LEU A 34 12.64 4.48 30.29
C LEU A 34 13.77 5.44 30.64
N ARG A 35 13.61 6.73 30.32
CA ARG A 35 14.59 7.79 30.65
C ARG A 35 14.75 8.06 32.14
N THR A 36 13.85 7.58 33.00
CA THR A 36 14.04 7.62 34.45
C THR A 36 15.08 6.61 34.94
N LEU A 37 15.37 5.58 34.12
CA LEU A 37 16.29 4.48 34.43
C LEU A 37 17.50 4.41 33.50
N LEU A 38 17.38 4.92 32.27
CA LEU A 38 18.35 4.78 31.18
C LEU A 38 18.68 6.14 30.54
N PRO A 39 19.90 6.33 30.01
CA PRO A 39 20.20 7.40 29.06
C PRO A 39 19.28 7.37 27.83
N LEU A 40 19.11 8.51 27.17
CA LEU A 40 18.20 8.65 26.01
C LEU A 40 18.49 7.62 24.92
N GLU A 41 19.77 7.42 24.61
CA GLU A 41 20.22 6.52 23.56
C GLU A 41 19.83 5.07 23.86
N LEU A 42 19.91 4.65 25.12
CA LEU A 42 19.50 3.30 25.53
C LEU A 42 17.97 3.16 25.57
N ALA A 43 17.24 4.20 25.98
CA ALA A 43 15.78 4.20 25.90
C ALA A 43 15.30 4.06 24.45
N ASP A 44 15.95 4.76 23.52
CA ASP A 44 15.65 4.69 22.08
C ASP A 44 15.99 3.32 21.50
N LEU A 45 17.13 2.74 21.89
CA LEU A 45 17.49 1.37 21.50
C LEU A 45 16.48 0.34 22.01
N VAL A 46 15.95 0.50 23.23
CA VAL A 46 14.92 -0.39 23.77
C VAL A 46 13.63 -0.27 22.96
N ILE A 47 13.16 0.94 22.66
CA ILE A 47 11.96 1.17 21.84
C ILE A 47 12.13 0.59 20.43
N GLU A 48 13.28 0.83 19.81
CA GLU A 48 13.60 0.32 18.48
C GLU A 48 13.68 -1.21 18.45
N TYR A 49 14.35 -1.82 19.44
CA TYR A 49 14.48 -3.28 19.51
C TYR A 49 13.16 -3.99 19.85
N ALA A 50 12.29 -3.33 20.61
CA ALA A 50 10.95 -3.83 20.91
C ALA A 50 9.96 -3.62 19.77
N GLU A 51 10.36 -2.94 18.68
CA GLU A 51 9.49 -2.48 17.60
C GLU A 51 8.24 -1.75 18.13
N TYR A 52 8.40 -1.00 19.24
CA TYR A 52 7.32 -0.31 19.93
C TYR A 52 7.04 1.03 19.25
N TRP A 53 6.47 0.96 18.05
CA TRP A 53 6.25 2.09 17.15
C TRP A 53 4.76 2.35 16.92
N PRO A 54 4.34 3.62 16.73
CA PRO A 54 3.00 3.89 16.29
C PRO A 54 2.73 3.37 14.87
N CYS A 55 1.46 3.11 14.59
CA CYS A 55 1.01 2.49 13.36
C CYS A 55 -0.15 3.28 12.74
N LEU A 56 0.01 3.69 11.48
CA LEU A 56 -1.11 4.16 10.66
C LEU A 56 -1.75 2.95 10.00
N HIS A 57 -2.98 2.67 10.37
CA HIS A 57 -3.78 1.63 9.74
C HIS A 57 -4.70 2.22 8.68
N SER A 58 -4.77 1.59 7.52
CA SER A 58 -5.79 1.86 6.51
C SER A 58 -6.29 0.56 5.90
N GLU A 59 -7.59 0.43 5.73
CA GLU A 59 -8.22 -0.75 5.15
C GLU A 59 -9.26 -0.37 4.11
N SER A 60 -9.44 -1.28 3.15
CA SER A 60 -10.46 -1.20 2.10
C SER A 60 -11.21 -2.53 2.09
N PRO A 61 -12.47 -2.54 2.57
CA PRO A 61 -13.32 -3.74 2.58
C PRO A 61 -14.06 -3.94 1.24
N PHE A 62 -13.76 -3.12 0.23
CA PHE A 62 -14.52 -3.11 -1.02
C PHE A 62 -14.12 -4.26 -1.92
N LYS A 63 -15.11 -5.05 -2.32
CA LYS A 63 -14.91 -6.07 -3.36
C LYS A 63 -14.95 -5.42 -4.74
N ILE A 64 -13.90 -5.64 -5.53
CA ILE A 64 -13.80 -5.07 -6.87
C ILE A 64 -13.50 -6.15 -7.91
N ARG A 65 -14.08 -5.97 -9.10
CA ARG A 65 -13.73 -6.71 -10.31
C ARG A 65 -13.13 -5.73 -11.31
N LEU A 66 -11.88 -5.96 -11.67
CA LEU A 66 -11.13 -5.15 -12.62
C LEU A 66 -10.90 -5.94 -13.90
N GLU A 67 -11.57 -5.55 -14.98
CA GLU A 67 -11.53 -6.27 -16.26
C GLU A 67 -10.65 -5.50 -17.28
N ALA A 68 -9.66 -6.20 -17.85
CA ALA A 68 -8.81 -5.71 -18.92
C ALA A 68 -9.51 -5.78 -20.29
N LYS A 69 -9.53 -4.65 -21.01
CA LYS A 69 -10.28 -4.48 -22.27
C LYS A 69 -9.38 -3.98 -23.41
N THR A 70 -9.72 -4.36 -24.64
CA THR A 70 -9.03 -3.96 -25.90
C THR A 70 -8.99 -2.46 -26.12
N ALA A 71 -10.05 -1.73 -25.75
CA ALA A 71 -10.12 -0.29 -25.94
C ALA A 71 -9.03 0.51 -25.19
N LEU A 72 -8.34 -0.12 -24.23
CA LEU A 72 -7.41 0.52 -23.30
C LEU A 72 -6.03 -0.17 -23.25
N GLY A 73 -5.55 -0.66 -24.40
CA GLY A 73 -4.22 -1.27 -24.49
C GLY A 73 -4.09 -2.60 -23.74
N LEU A 74 -5.19 -3.35 -23.60
CA LEU A 74 -5.27 -4.62 -22.87
C LEU A 74 -4.87 -4.52 -21.40
N LYS A 75 -4.98 -3.33 -20.79
CA LYS A 75 -4.70 -3.11 -19.38
C LYS A 75 -5.88 -2.45 -18.67
N ALA A 76 -5.98 -2.74 -17.39
CA ALA A 76 -6.85 -2.06 -16.46
C ALA A 76 -6.09 -1.83 -15.17
N ALA A 77 -6.34 -0.69 -14.53
CA ALA A 77 -5.70 -0.27 -13.30
C ALA A 77 -6.70 0.49 -12.43
N ALA A 78 -6.69 0.22 -11.14
CA ALA A 78 -7.47 0.95 -10.16
C ALA A 78 -6.63 1.25 -8.93
N CYS A 79 -6.79 2.45 -8.37
CA CYS A 79 -6.31 2.74 -7.03
C CYS A 79 -7.27 2.03 -6.06
N TYR A 80 -6.81 0.92 -5.49
CA TYR A 80 -7.62 0.06 -4.63
C TYR A 80 -7.74 0.61 -3.20
N LEU A 81 -6.63 1.12 -2.69
CA LEU A 81 -6.53 1.65 -1.33
C LEU A 81 -5.52 2.79 -1.31
N LEU A 82 -5.86 3.87 -0.62
CA LEU A 82 -4.94 4.96 -0.31
C LEU A 82 -4.75 5.04 1.20
N SER A 83 -3.51 5.05 1.67
CA SER A 83 -3.22 5.14 3.11
C SER A 83 -3.61 6.51 3.68
N LEU A 84 -3.71 6.58 5.01
CA LEU A 84 -3.60 7.83 5.75
C LEU A 84 -2.28 8.54 5.39
N PRO A 85 -2.25 9.89 5.42
CA PRO A 85 -1.01 10.63 5.18
C PRO A 85 -0.05 10.36 6.33
N VAL A 86 1.23 10.19 6.01
CA VAL A 86 2.28 10.07 7.03
C VAL A 86 2.27 11.35 7.87
N PRO A 87 2.15 11.28 9.21
CA PRO A 87 1.99 12.46 10.04
C PRO A 87 3.24 13.34 9.94
N ASP A 88 3.02 14.64 10.07
CA ASP A 88 4.11 15.58 10.35
C ASP A 88 4.28 15.65 11.87
N VAL A 89 5.38 15.11 12.38
CA VAL A 89 5.67 15.16 13.81
C VAL A 89 6.53 16.40 14.05
N PRO A 90 5.97 17.47 14.65
CA PRO A 90 6.69 18.73 14.81
C PRO A 90 7.90 18.52 15.71
N THR A 91 9.09 18.65 15.10
CA THR A 91 10.36 18.46 15.79
C THR A 91 10.56 19.58 16.82
N ARG A 92 10.37 19.31 18.11
CA ARG A 92 10.87 20.22 19.14
C ARG A 92 12.40 20.20 19.08
N LYS A 93 12.99 21.22 18.45
CA LYS A 93 14.44 21.49 18.36
C LYS A 93 15.25 20.51 17.48
N GLY A 94 14.79 20.28 16.25
CA GLY A 94 15.67 19.89 15.12
C GLY A 94 16.37 18.53 15.17
N LEU A 95 15.95 17.59 16.03
CA LEU A 95 16.69 16.34 16.27
C LEU A 95 15.97 15.03 15.92
N GLN A 96 14.70 15.04 15.51
CA GLN A 96 14.02 13.80 15.11
C GLN A 96 13.17 13.99 13.85
N ILE A 97 13.70 13.48 12.75
CA ILE A 97 12.99 13.32 11.48
C ILE A 97 12.13 12.06 11.66
N LEU A 98 10.81 12.14 11.41
CA LEU A 98 9.97 10.95 11.37
C LEU A 98 10.56 9.96 10.36
N GLN A 99 10.81 8.74 10.81
CA GLN A 99 11.31 7.68 9.95
C GLN A 99 10.28 6.57 9.89
N VAL A 100 9.77 6.30 8.69
CA VAL A 100 9.02 5.06 8.43
C VAL A 100 9.97 3.88 8.60
N ARG A 101 9.55 2.92 9.42
CA ARG A 101 10.32 1.74 9.83
C ARG A 101 9.90 0.51 9.04
N ARG A 102 8.59 0.30 8.95
CA ARG A 102 7.99 -0.89 8.36
C ARG A 102 6.67 -0.54 7.70
N ILE A 103 6.40 -1.21 6.58
CA ILE A 103 5.11 -1.19 5.90
C ILE A 103 4.67 -2.63 5.74
N GLU A 104 3.45 -2.93 6.16
CA GLU A 104 2.82 -4.23 5.95
C GLU A 104 1.61 -4.06 5.04
N ILE A 105 1.54 -4.86 3.99
CA ILE A 105 0.43 -4.86 3.05
C ILE A 105 -0.18 -6.25 3.05
N ASN A 106 -1.50 -6.31 3.23
CA ASN A 106 -2.27 -7.54 3.16
C ASN A 106 -3.38 -7.38 2.12
N LEU A 107 -3.51 -8.35 1.22
CA LEU A 107 -4.51 -8.35 0.15
C LEU A 107 -5.15 -9.74 0.06
N ARG A 108 -6.45 -9.75 -0.20
CA ARG A 108 -7.20 -10.95 -0.55
C ARG A 108 -7.71 -10.80 -1.96
N SER A 109 -7.24 -11.63 -2.86
CA SER A 109 -7.60 -11.53 -4.27
C SER A 109 -7.42 -12.85 -4.99
N HIS A 110 -8.00 -12.91 -6.17
CA HIS A 110 -7.78 -13.96 -7.13
C HIS A 110 -7.92 -13.40 -8.53
N ASP A 111 -7.69 -14.25 -9.53
CA ASP A 111 -7.86 -13.85 -10.90
C ASP A 111 -8.81 -14.77 -11.65
N GLN A 112 -9.25 -14.29 -12.81
CA GLN A 112 -10.04 -15.09 -13.72
C GLN A 112 -9.74 -14.64 -15.14
N GLY A 113 -9.42 -15.58 -16.02
CA GLY A 113 -9.20 -15.26 -17.41
C GLY A 113 -8.65 -16.41 -18.21
N TRP A 114 -8.39 -16.11 -19.49
CA TRP A 114 -7.70 -17.00 -20.41
C TRP A 114 -6.61 -16.21 -21.14
N ALA A 115 -5.43 -16.80 -21.28
CA ALA A 115 -4.30 -16.19 -21.94
C ALA A 115 -3.56 -17.24 -22.79
N PRO A 116 -3.02 -16.85 -23.96
CA PRO A 116 -2.29 -17.75 -24.84
C PRO A 116 -0.90 -18.12 -24.30
N HIS A 117 -0.38 -17.37 -23.31
CA HIS A 117 0.93 -17.57 -22.72
C HIS A 117 0.87 -17.49 -21.19
N PRO A 118 1.78 -18.19 -20.48
CA PRO A 118 1.86 -18.13 -19.04
C PRO A 118 2.39 -16.76 -18.59
N GLY A 119 1.80 -16.23 -17.54
CA GLY A 119 2.27 -15.07 -16.79
C GLY A 119 1.28 -14.79 -15.67
N PRO A 120 1.64 -14.11 -14.58
CA PRO A 120 0.63 -13.46 -13.79
C PRO A 120 0.11 -12.26 -14.58
N TRP A 121 -1.14 -12.35 -15.03
CA TRP A 121 -1.82 -11.29 -15.79
C TRP A 121 -2.62 -10.35 -14.88
N SER A 122 -2.53 -10.56 -13.57
CA SER A 122 -3.04 -9.63 -12.57
C SER A 122 -2.07 -9.54 -11.39
N TRP A 123 -1.85 -8.33 -10.92
CA TRP A 123 -0.88 -8.05 -9.87
C TRP A 123 -1.20 -6.74 -9.16
N PHE A 124 -0.41 -6.44 -8.15
CA PHE A 124 -0.54 -5.26 -7.31
C PHE A 124 0.79 -4.51 -7.24
N GLU A 125 0.69 -3.19 -7.27
CA GLU A 125 1.83 -2.28 -7.14
C GLU A 125 1.57 -1.27 -6.02
N ALA A 126 2.64 -0.79 -5.39
CA ALA A 126 2.60 0.36 -4.49
C ALA A 126 3.27 1.56 -5.15
N THR A 127 2.76 2.75 -4.87
CA THR A 127 3.41 4.01 -5.27
C THR A 127 3.15 5.11 -4.24
N ILE A 128 4.03 6.11 -4.21
CA ILE A 128 3.95 7.24 -3.29
C ILE A 128 3.13 8.35 -3.95
N ILE A 129 2.07 8.77 -3.28
CA ILE A 129 1.29 9.95 -3.65
C ILE A 129 1.73 11.08 -2.76
N GLN A 130 2.50 12.00 -3.33
CA GLN A 130 2.97 13.20 -2.65
C GLN A 130 1.79 14.11 -2.29
N ASP A 131 1.99 15.00 -1.32
CA ASP A 131 1.02 16.06 -1.05
C ASP A 131 1.00 17.07 -2.21
N MET A 132 0.12 16.81 -3.17
CA MET A 132 0.00 17.60 -4.41
C MET A 132 -0.70 18.96 -4.21
N GLY A 133 -1.04 19.35 -2.98
CA GLY A 133 -1.75 20.60 -2.70
C GLY A 133 -3.04 20.72 -3.53
N GLU A 134 -3.12 21.73 -4.39
CA GLU A 134 -4.26 21.97 -5.30
C GLU A 134 -4.20 21.13 -6.60
N SER A 135 -3.06 20.54 -6.96
CA SER A 135 -2.85 19.81 -8.22
C SER A 135 -3.18 18.31 -8.12
N LYS A 136 -4.22 17.95 -7.36
CA LYS A 136 -4.60 16.54 -7.13
C LYS A 136 -5.25 15.93 -8.37
N PRO A 137 -4.90 14.69 -8.74
CA PRO A 137 -5.56 14.02 -9.86
C PRO A 137 -7.03 13.77 -9.55
N LYS A 138 -7.90 13.79 -10.57
CA LYS A 138 -9.37 13.69 -10.41
C LYS A 138 -9.82 12.47 -9.61
N TRP A 139 -9.11 11.35 -9.72
CA TRP A 139 -9.42 10.11 -9.01
C TRP A 139 -9.09 10.16 -7.51
N PHE A 140 -8.24 11.09 -7.06
CA PHE A 140 -7.70 11.14 -5.69
C PHE A 140 -8.80 11.22 -4.64
N ASN A 141 -9.75 12.16 -4.80
CA ASN A 141 -10.81 12.37 -3.81
C ASN A 141 -11.76 11.16 -3.71
N SER A 142 -11.98 10.45 -4.82
CA SER A 142 -12.74 9.19 -4.82
C SER A 142 -11.96 8.10 -4.09
N ALA A 143 -10.66 7.97 -4.39
CA ALA A 143 -9.76 6.98 -3.80
C ALA A 143 -9.58 7.10 -2.28
N LEU A 144 -9.90 8.26 -1.69
CA LEU A 144 -9.88 8.43 -0.23
C LEU A 144 -10.91 7.56 0.49
N ASN A 145 -12.02 7.23 -0.16
CA ASN A 145 -13.15 6.53 0.47
C ASN A 145 -13.52 5.21 -0.19
N CYS A 146 -13.19 5.03 -1.47
CA CYS A 146 -13.49 3.79 -2.20
C CYS A 146 -12.50 3.58 -3.36
N PRO A 147 -12.34 2.33 -3.85
CA PRO A 147 -11.52 2.05 -5.01
C PRO A 147 -11.90 2.93 -6.22
N ALA A 148 -10.91 3.55 -6.84
CA ALA A 148 -11.11 4.47 -7.96
C ALA A 148 -10.48 3.92 -9.25
N ASP A 149 -11.23 4.00 -10.35
CA ASP A 149 -10.70 3.67 -11.68
C ASP A 149 -9.63 4.71 -12.08
N LEU A 150 -8.47 4.23 -12.52
CA LEU A 150 -7.37 5.10 -12.97
C LEU A 150 -7.43 5.35 -14.48
N TRP A 151 -8.21 4.56 -15.22
CA TRP A 151 -8.41 4.67 -16.66
C TRP A 151 -9.70 5.42 -17.01
N LEU A 152 -10.00 6.51 -16.29
CA LEU A 152 -11.07 7.45 -16.64
C LEU A 152 -10.98 7.88 -18.12
N GLU A 153 -12.06 8.43 -18.69
CA GLU A 153 -12.32 8.62 -20.14
C GLU A 153 -11.19 9.22 -21.01
N ASN A 154 -10.15 9.82 -20.42
CA ASN A 154 -8.99 10.39 -21.11
C ASN A 154 -7.62 9.74 -20.75
N GLY A 155 -7.60 8.70 -19.91
CA GLY A 155 -6.37 7.99 -19.51
C GLY A 155 -5.41 8.80 -18.62
N GLU A 156 -5.75 10.03 -18.23
CA GLU A 156 -4.84 10.93 -17.49
C GLU A 156 -4.39 10.34 -16.15
N GLY A 157 -5.29 9.66 -15.44
CA GLY A 157 -4.98 9.02 -14.15
C GLY A 157 -3.91 7.93 -14.29
N PHE A 158 -4.00 7.14 -15.35
CA PHE A 158 -3.03 6.12 -15.69
C PHE A 158 -1.71 6.74 -16.18
N HIS A 159 -1.76 7.68 -17.12
CA HIS A 159 -0.52 8.30 -17.62
C HIS A 159 0.26 9.03 -16.54
N HIS A 160 -0.43 9.69 -15.59
CA HIS A 160 0.23 10.36 -14.48
C HIS A 160 0.96 9.37 -13.58
N LEU A 161 0.31 8.29 -13.13
CA LEU A 161 0.92 7.31 -12.22
C LEU A 161 2.02 6.45 -12.87
N PHE A 162 1.97 6.30 -14.19
CA PHE A 162 2.91 5.46 -14.96
C PHE A 162 3.89 6.31 -15.78
N ALA A 163 4.02 7.60 -15.47
CA ALA A 163 5.06 8.47 -15.99
C ALA A 163 6.46 7.99 -15.53
N ALA A 164 7.51 8.30 -16.30
CA ALA A 164 8.85 7.75 -16.10
C ALA A 164 9.52 8.15 -14.77
N ASP A 165 9.04 9.23 -14.15
CA ASP A 165 9.47 9.75 -12.85
C ASP A 165 8.75 9.11 -11.65
N ASN A 166 7.62 8.44 -11.87
CA ASN A 166 6.86 7.78 -10.81
C ASN A 166 7.39 6.36 -10.55
N LEU A 167 8.00 6.19 -9.37
CA LEU A 167 8.46 4.89 -8.89
C LEU A 167 7.26 4.03 -8.45
N ARG A 168 7.28 2.78 -8.92
CA ARG A 168 6.27 1.76 -8.63
C ARG A 168 6.97 0.51 -8.14
N TRP A 169 6.50 -0.03 -7.03
CA TRP A 169 7.07 -1.21 -6.40
C TRP A 169 6.09 -2.37 -6.48
N HIS A 170 6.55 -3.54 -6.89
CA HIS A 170 5.71 -4.72 -6.99
C HIS A 170 5.35 -5.22 -5.58
N ILE A 171 4.06 -5.45 -5.31
CA ILE A 171 3.57 -6.05 -4.07
C ILE A 171 3.46 -7.57 -4.26
N ALA A 172 2.54 -8.00 -5.12
CA ALA A 172 2.22 -9.41 -5.31
C ALA A 172 1.54 -9.65 -6.66
N SER A 173 1.50 -10.90 -7.09
CA SER A 173 0.85 -11.34 -8.32
C SER A 173 -0.10 -12.50 -7.99
N ASN A 174 -1.30 -12.50 -8.58
CA ASN A 174 -2.21 -13.64 -8.42
C ASN A 174 -1.69 -14.85 -9.21
N GLU A 175 -2.01 -16.05 -8.75
CA GLU A 175 -1.82 -17.26 -9.56
C GLU A 175 -2.76 -17.28 -10.77
N ILE A 176 -2.27 -17.84 -11.87
CA ILE A 176 -2.88 -17.78 -13.19
C ILE A 176 -4.19 -18.58 -13.27
N ALA A 177 -5.27 -17.90 -13.66
CA ALA A 177 -6.60 -18.46 -13.91
C ALA A 177 -7.15 -19.24 -12.71
N ASN A 178 -6.80 -18.82 -11.49
CA ASN A 178 -7.23 -19.44 -10.25
C ASN A 178 -8.33 -18.60 -9.60
N LYS A 179 -9.53 -19.17 -9.50
CA LYS A 179 -10.69 -18.52 -8.86
C LYS A 179 -10.69 -18.59 -7.33
N THR A 180 -9.72 -19.27 -6.75
CA THR A 180 -9.60 -19.42 -5.30
C THR A 180 -8.91 -18.18 -4.74
N THR A 181 -9.59 -17.48 -3.84
CA THR A 181 -9.01 -16.31 -3.15
C THR A 181 -7.73 -16.68 -2.43
N GLN A 182 -6.66 -15.98 -2.79
CA GLN A 182 -5.34 -16.04 -2.20
C GLN A 182 -5.17 -14.92 -1.18
N HIS A 183 -4.31 -15.17 -0.19
CA HIS A 183 -3.88 -14.17 0.77
C HIS A 183 -2.45 -13.75 0.45
N HIS A 184 -2.29 -12.51 -0.01
CA HIS A 184 -0.98 -11.90 -0.28
C HIS A 184 -0.60 -11.06 0.94
N SER A 185 0.59 -11.31 1.49
CA SER A 185 1.13 -10.56 2.63
C SER A 185 2.57 -10.18 2.34
N VAL A 186 2.87 -8.89 2.45
CA VAL A 186 4.19 -8.34 2.16
C VAL A 186 4.59 -7.42 3.30
N VAL A 187 5.82 -7.60 3.77
CA VAL A 187 6.43 -6.77 4.80
C VAL A 187 7.67 -6.10 4.20
N TRP A 188 7.66 -4.79 4.14
CA TRP A 188 8.79 -3.98 3.74
C TRP A 188 9.36 -3.25 4.94
N THR A 189 10.67 -3.31 5.10
CA THR A 189 11.39 -2.52 6.11
C THR A 189 12.37 -1.60 5.41
N ARG A 190 13.05 -0.74 6.17
CA ARG A 190 14.16 0.06 5.62
C ARG A 190 15.32 -0.80 5.12
N GLN A 191 15.42 -2.04 5.61
CA GLN A 191 16.49 -2.96 5.26
C GLN A 191 16.12 -3.70 3.97
N GLU A 192 17.17 -3.97 3.22
CA GLU A 192 17.08 -4.78 2.02
C GLU A 192 16.78 -6.24 2.39
N THR A 193 15.78 -6.83 1.74
CA THR A 193 15.45 -8.25 1.91
C THR A 193 16.29 -9.09 0.96
N ASP A 194 16.74 -10.26 1.42
CA ASP A 194 17.34 -11.27 0.56
C ASP A 194 16.27 -11.87 -0.38
N GLY A 195 16.63 -12.13 -1.63
CA GLY A 195 15.72 -12.71 -2.61
C GLY A 195 15.95 -12.23 -4.04
N PRO A 196 15.21 -12.78 -5.01
CA PRO A 196 15.24 -12.33 -6.39
C PRO A 196 14.77 -10.86 -6.48
N ARG A 197 15.45 -10.09 -7.32
CA ARG A 197 15.13 -8.68 -7.56
C ARG A 197 15.10 -8.39 -9.05
N ASP A 198 14.13 -7.60 -9.46
CA ASP A 198 14.03 -7.11 -10.83
C ASP A 198 13.56 -5.65 -10.84
N GLU A 199 14.52 -4.75 -11.01
CA GLU A 199 14.27 -3.32 -11.10
C GLU A 199 13.44 -2.94 -12.33
N LYS A 200 13.57 -3.72 -13.41
CA LYS A 200 12.96 -3.44 -14.71
C LYS A 200 11.73 -4.30 -14.96
N SER A 201 11.22 -4.97 -13.93
CA SER A 201 10.03 -5.80 -14.06
C SER A 201 8.86 -4.93 -14.57
N PRO A 202 8.09 -5.42 -15.55
CA PRO A 202 6.93 -4.71 -16.06
C PRO A 202 5.81 -4.56 -15.00
N LYS A 203 5.91 -5.28 -13.88
CA LYS A 203 4.95 -5.30 -12.77
C LYS A 203 5.36 -4.40 -11.60
N GLY A 204 6.28 -3.46 -11.83
CA GLY A 204 6.91 -2.64 -10.81
C GLY A 204 8.21 -3.26 -10.29
N ARG A 205 9.00 -2.47 -9.56
CA ARG A 205 10.32 -2.89 -9.04
C ARG A 205 10.15 -4.04 -8.05
N GLU A 206 10.54 -5.26 -8.44
CA GLU A 206 10.40 -6.48 -7.64
C GLU A 206 11.53 -6.61 -6.62
N GLY A 207 11.17 -6.79 -5.35
CA GLY A 207 12.15 -6.91 -4.26
C GLY A 207 12.77 -5.58 -3.77
N PHE A 208 12.23 -4.44 -4.21
CA PHE A 208 12.74 -3.10 -3.88
C PHE A 208 11.88 -2.31 -2.89
N GLY A 209 10.95 -2.96 -2.16
CA GLY A 209 10.04 -2.27 -1.24
C GLY A 209 10.72 -1.42 -0.15
N HIS A 210 11.97 -1.73 0.20
CA HIS A 210 12.78 -0.92 1.11
C HIS A 210 13.04 0.51 0.60
N GLU A 211 13.08 0.72 -0.72
CA GLU A 211 13.20 2.04 -1.32
C GLU A 211 11.95 2.88 -1.04
N LEU A 212 10.75 2.28 -1.11
CA LEU A 212 9.49 2.95 -0.77
C LEU A 212 9.51 3.41 0.69
N VAL A 213 9.88 2.51 1.61
CA VAL A 213 9.98 2.81 3.05
C VAL A 213 10.97 3.95 3.31
N ARG A 214 12.09 4.01 2.58
CA ARG A 214 13.10 5.08 2.70
C ARG A 214 12.64 6.40 2.07
N ALA A 215 11.82 6.35 1.03
CA ALA A 215 11.41 7.51 0.24
C ALA A 215 10.21 8.27 0.82
N LEU A 216 9.37 7.61 1.62
CA LEU A 216 8.21 8.25 2.25
C LEU A 216 8.59 9.42 3.16
N LYS A 217 7.88 10.54 2.97
CA LYS A 217 8.02 11.77 3.76
C LYS A 217 6.71 12.10 4.47
N PRO A 218 6.75 12.97 5.51
CA PRO A 218 5.53 13.55 6.07
C PRO A 218 4.63 14.16 4.99
N GLY A 219 3.33 13.91 5.09
CA GLY A 219 2.30 14.31 4.11
C GLY A 219 2.07 13.30 2.98
N ASP A 220 3.06 12.47 2.66
CA ASP A 220 2.92 11.46 1.61
C ASP A 220 1.90 10.38 1.99
N ARG A 221 1.30 9.75 0.99
CA ARG A 221 0.44 8.57 1.11
C ARG A 221 1.00 7.44 0.28
N VAL A 222 0.67 6.20 0.65
CA VAL A 222 0.92 5.03 -0.18
C VAL A 222 -0.37 4.62 -0.85
N ALA A 223 -0.34 4.50 -2.17
CA ALA A 223 -1.44 3.93 -2.95
C ALA A 223 -1.14 2.48 -3.30
N ILE A 224 -2.11 1.59 -3.07
CA ILE A 224 -2.12 0.23 -3.60
C ILE A 224 -2.89 0.27 -4.92
N ILE A 225 -2.21 -0.09 -6.00
CA ILE A 225 -2.75 -0.16 -7.35
C ILE A 225 -3.02 -1.62 -7.69
N ALA A 226 -4.26 -1.94 -8.04
CA ALA A 226 -4.64 -3.24 -8.58
C ALA A 226 -4.59 -3.17 -10.11
N LEU A 227 -3.97 -4.16 -10.74
CA LEU A 227 -3.82 -4.24 -12.19
C LEU A 227 -4.36 -5.57 -12.75
N ALA A 228 -4.86 -5.49 -13.98
CA ALA A 228 -5.14 -6.63 -14.84
C ALA A 228 -4.64 -6.32 -16.25
N GLU A 229 -4.01 -7.29 -16.90
CA GLU A 229 -3.53 -7.25 -18.27
C GLU A 229 -4.10 -8.44 -19.03
N GLN A 230 -4.19 -8.34 -20.36
CA GLN A 230 -4.73 -9.36 -21.29
C GLN A 230 -6.25 -9.31 -21.48
N LEU A 231 -6.68 -9.50 -22.73
CA LEU A 231 -8.10 -9.39 -23.10
C LEU A 231 -8.98 -10.37 -22.31
N GLY A 232 -9.95 -9.84 -21.56
CA GLY A 232 -10.87 -10.65 -20.79
C GLY A 232 -10.26 -11.23 -19.50
N TRP A 233 -9.06 -10.79 -19.11
CA TRP A 233 -8.51 -11.08 -17.80
C TRP A 233 -9.13 -10.17 -16.74
N GLU A 234 -9.36 -10.75 -15.58
CA GLU A 234 -10.02 -10.11 -14.46
C GLU A 234 -9.18 -10.26 -13.19
N ASN A 235 -8.98 -9.16 -12.49
CA ASN A 235 -8.48 -9.16 -11.12
C ASN A 235 -9.66 -8.95 -10.18
N HIS A 236 -9.89 -9.91 -9.29
CA HIS A 236 -10.92 -9.85 -8.26
C HIS A 236 -10.25 -9.60 -6.92
N VAL A 237 -10.51 -8.44 -6.32
CA VAL A 237 -9.99 -8.09 -4.99
C VAL A 237 -11.14 -8.14 -4.01
N GLU A 238 -11.00 -8.86 -2.91
CA GLU A 238 -12.01 -8.99 -1.87
C GLU A 238 -11.84 -7.97 -0.75
N SER A 239 -10.59 -7.74 -0.33
CA SER A 239 -10.23 -6.83 0.76
C SER A 239 -8.74 -6.52 0.71
N GLY A 240 -8.32 -5.42 1.32
CA GLY A 240 -6.91 -5.18 1.58
C GLY A 240 -6.67 -4.15 2.66
N SER A 241 -5.47 -4.17 3.22
CA SER A 241 -5.02 -3.23 4.24
C SER A 241 -3.56 -2.87 4.05
N ILE A 242 -3.20 -1.70 4.56
CA ILE A 242 -1.82 -1.25 4.71
C ILE A 242 -1.60 -0.72 6.13
N ASP A 243 -0.46 -1.08 6.69
CA ASP A 243 0.01 -0.64 8.00
C ASP A 243 1.36 0.03 7.83
N ILE A 244 1.48 1.27 8.30
CA ILE A 244 2.71 2.06 8.20
C ILE A 244 3.21 2.37 9.61
N TYR A 245 4.32 1.76 9.98
CA TYR A 245 4.97 1.95 11.27
C TYR A 245 6.06 3.01 11.15
N TYR A 246 6.13 3.92 12.12
CA TYR A 246 7.08 5.04 12.11
C TYR A 246 7.66 5.32 13.48
N SER A 247 8.80 5.99 13.56
CA SER A 247 9.37 6.43 14.84
C SER A 247 8.90 7.84 15.23
N VAL A 248 8.63 8.02 16.52
CA VAL A 248 8.31 9.32 17.17
C VAL A 248 9.40 9.80 18.12
#